data_AF-A0A842Y613-F1
#
_entry.id   AF-A0A842Y613-F1
#
_cell.length_a   1.000
_cell.length_b   1.000
_cell.length_c   1.000
_cell.angle_alpha   90.00
_cell.angle_beta   90.00
_cell.angle_gamma   90.00
#
_symmetry.space_group_name_H-M   'P 1'
#
loop_
_entity.id
_entity.type
_entity.pdbx_description
1 polymer ?
#
loop_
_entity_poly.entity_id
_entity_poly.type
_entity_poly.pdbx_seq_one_letter_code
_entity_poly.pdbx_strand_id
1 'polypeptide(L)'
;MIYCIDTSSLLTGWNDRYPPEIFPQLWEHFKGLIETDKLIAPEEVYFELEKQDDSIKSWVDKNSKMFQPLDDEVQTIVSEILTKHPTLIDFNRTSNQADPFVIALALQRNGIVVTEEKWTNS
;
A
#
# COMPACT_ATOMS: atom_id res chain seq x y z
N MET A 1 -14.62 -8.51 2.63
CA MET A 1 -13.91 -7.88 1.50
C MET A 1 -12.63 -7.31 2.04
N ILE A 2 -11.52 -7.58 1.37
CA ILE A 2 -10.17 -7.16 1.75
C ILE A 2 -9.77 -5.98 0.85
N TYR A 3 -9.13 -4.98 1.42
CA TYR A 3 -8.60 -3.81 0.76
C TYR A 3 -7.08 -3.84 0.89
N CYS A 4 -6.38 -3.91 -0.23
CA CYS A 4 -4.92 -3.81 -0.28
C CYS A 4 -4.55 -2.38 -0.61
N ILE A 5 -4.06 -1.63 0.38
CA ILE A 5 -3.78 -0.21 0.25
C ILE A 5 -2.34 0.02 -0.19
N ASP A 6 -2.19 0.92 -1.16
CA ASP A 6 -0.90 1.35 -1.69
C ASP A 6 -0.32 2.55 -0.92
N THR A 7 0.99 2.76 -1.05
CA THR A 7 1.73 3.92 -0.52
C THR A 7 1.09 5.23 -0.97
N SER A 8 0.73 5.35 -2.25
CA SER A 8 0.12 6.57 -2.81
C SER A 8 -1.17 6.97 -2.09
N SER A 9 -2.04 6.01 -1.83
CA SER A 9 -3.31 6.22 -1.12
C SER A 9 -3.10 6.72 0.31
N LEU A 10 -2.13 6.15 1.01
CA LEU A 10 -1.79 6.57 2.37
C LEU A 10 -1.18 7.97 2.39
N LEU A 11 -0.22 8.26 1.49
CA LEU A 11 0.43 9.57 1.44
C LEU A 11 -0.52 10.68 0.98
N THR A 12 -1.19 10.52 -0.16
CA THR A 12 -2.15 11.51 -0.67
C THR A 12 -3.35 11.66 0.27
N GLY A 13 -3.79 10.56 0.88
CA GLY A 13 -4.82 10.59 1.91
C GLY A 13 -4.38 11.41 3.12
N TRP A 14 -3.19 11.17 3.64
CA TRP A 14 -2.67 11.83 4.85
C TRP A 14 -2.32 13.30 4.63
N ASN A 15 -1.59 13.61 3.55
CA ASN A 15 -0.99 14.93 3.34
C ASN A 15 -1.95 15.90 2.62
N ASP A 16 -2.73 15.42 1.65
CA ASP A 16 -3.41 16.31 0.71
C ASP A 16 -4.93 16.30 0.86
N ARG A 17 -5.55 15.12 0.92
CA ARG A 17 -7.00 14.98 0.74
C ARG A 17 -7.77 14.81 2.04
N TYR A 18 -7.24 14.02 2.96
CA TYR A 18 -7.94 13.59 4.17
C TYR A 18 -7.05 13.71 5.41
N PRO A 19 -6.45 14.87 5.70
CA PRO A 19 -5.55 15.01 6.84
C PRO A 19 -6.25 14.61 8.14
N PRO A 20 -5.60 13.83 9.03
CA PRO A 20 -6.22 13.33 10.27
C PRO A 20 -6.76 14.41 11.20
N GLU A 21 -6.19 15.62 11.14
CA GLU A 21 -6.66 16.78 11.91
C GLU A 21 -8.07 17.23 11.50
N ILE A 22 -8.43 17.03 10.22
CA ILE A 22 -9.73 17.42 9.65
C ILE A 22 -10.66 16.21 9.52
N PHE A 23 -10.11 15.02 9.21
CA PHE A 23 -10.86 13.79 8.95
C PHE A 23 -10.54 12.65 9.93
N PRO A 24 -10.56 12.87 11.26
CA PRO A 24 -10.14 11.84 12.23
C PRO A 24 -10.98 10.57 12.13
N GLN A 25 -12.29 10.69 11.83
CA GLN A 25 -13.19 9.54 11.72
C GLN A 25 -12.81 8.57 10.59
N LEU A 26 -12.25 9.08 9.48
CA LEU A 26 -11.78 8.21 8.39
C LEU A 26 -10.63 7.32 8.87
N TRP A 27 -9.67 7.90 9.57
CA TRP A 27 -8.52 7.18 10.09
C TRP A 27 -8.90 6.23 11.22
N GLU A 28 -9.88 6.55 12.05
CA GLU A 28 -10.44 5.60 13.02
C GLU A 28 -11.15 4.42 12.33
N HIS A 29 -11.86 4.66 11.22
CA HIS A 29 -12.41 3.56 10.42
C HIS A 29 -11.31 2.69 9.80
N PHE A 30 -10.22 3.27 9.32
CA PHE A 30 -9.06 2.51 8.84
C PHE A 30 -8.51 1.62 9.95
N LYS A 31 -8.30 2.14 11.16
CA LYS A 31 -7.90 1.33 12.32
C LYS A 31 -8.85 0.16 12.56
N GLY A 32 -10.17 0.38 12.51
CA GLY A 32 -11.15 -0.70 12.66
C GLY A 32 -11.05 -1.76 11.56
N LEU A 33 -10.73 -1.37 10.32
CA LEU A 33 -10.48 -2.32 9.23
C LEU A 33 -9.17 -3.08 9.42
N ILE A 34 -8.12 -2.43 9.90
CA ILE A 34 -6.83 -3.06 10.21
C ILE A 34 -7.01 -4.08 11.33
N GLU A 35 -7.75 -3.74 12.38
CA GLU A 35 -7.97 -4.66 13.50
C GLU A 35 -8.77 -5.91 13.12
N THR A 36 -9.57 -5.81 12.06
CA THR A 36 -10.35 -6.92 11.52
C THR A 36 -9.69 -7.59 10.30
N ASP A 37 -8.41 -7.31 10.05
CA ASP A 37 -7.61 -7.85 8.94
C ASP A 37 -8.25 -7.62 7.55
N LYS A 38 -8.99 -6.51 7.41
CA LYS A 38 -9.67 -6.11 6.16
C LYS A 38 -8.92 -5.03 5.39
N LEU A 39 -8.09 -4.24 6.04
CA LEU A 39 -7.18 -3.29 5.39
C LEU A 39 -5.76 -3.80 5.57
N ILE A 40 -5.10 -4.16 4.48
CA ILE A 40 -3.78 -4.76 4.45
C ILE A 40 -2.87 -4.05 3.45
N ALA A 41 -1.57 -4.24 3.59
CA ALA A 41 -0.55 -3.81 2.62
C ALA A 41 0.64 -4.78 2.68
N PRO A 42 1.44 -4.93 1.62
CA PRO A 42 2.72 -5.65 1.71
C PRO A 42 3.74 -4.84 2.51
N GLU A 43 4.77 -5.50 3.05
CA GLU A 43 5.84 -4.85 3.81
C GLU A 43 6.61 -3.80 2.98
N GLU A 44 6.64 -3.92 1.65
CA GLU A 44 7.20 -2.90 0.76
C GLU A 44 6.56 -1.52 0.93
N VAL A 45 5.24 -1.47 1.16
CA VAL A 45 4.54 -0.20 1.42
C VAL A 45 5.05 0.42 2.72
N TYR A 46 5.34 -0.39 3.74
CA TYR A 46 5.94 0.10 4.97
C TYR A 46 7.34 0.71 4.71
N PHE A 47 8.19 0.03 3.95
CA PHE A 47 9.54 0.53 3.62
C PHE A 47 9.52 1.81 2.78
N GLU A 48 8.52 2.00 1.93
CA GLU A 48 8.33 3.26 1.20
C GLU A 48 7.85 4.39 2.12
N LEU A 49 6.93 4.10 3.04
CA LEU A 49 6.42 5.06 4.02
C LEU A 49 7.46 5.42 5.10
N GLU A 50 8.39 4.52 5.42
CA GLU A 50 9.46 4.80 6.39
C GLU A 50 10.38 5.94 5.94
N LYS A 51 10.47 6.18 4.63
CA LYS A 51 11.26 7.25 4.01
C LYS A 51 10.54 8.61 3.98
N GLN A 52 9.30 8.67 4.46
CA GLN A 52 8.43 9.84 4.42
C GLN A 52 8.43 10.59 5.77
N ASP A 53 7.65 11.67 5.86
CA ASP A 53 7.59 12.53 7.05
C ASP A 53 7.18 11.80 8.35
N ASP A 54 7.67 12.31 9.49
CA ASP A 54 7.49 11.72 10.82
C ASP A 54 6.01 11.52 11.23
N SER A 55 5.10 12.34 10.72
CA SER A 55 3.69 12.32 11.13
C SER A 55 2.95 11.08 10.63
N ILE A 56 3.07 10.75 9.33
CA ILE A 56 2.46 9.54 8.76
C ILE A 56 3.19 8.31 9.27
N LYS A 57 4.53 8.35 9.37
CA LYS A 57 5.33 7.26 9.92
C LYS A 57 4.85 6.86 11.32
N SER A 58 4.65 7.83 12.21
CA SER A 58 4.15 7.60 13.56
C SER A 58 2.78 6.91 13.61
N TRP A 59 1.93 7.14 12.61
CA TRP A 59 0.63 6.46 12.50
C TRP A 59 0.80 5.05 11.95
N VAL A 60 1.63 4.89 10.93
CA VAL A 60 1.93 3.61 10.30
C VAL A 60 2.56 2.64 11.32
N ASP A 61 3.51 3.09 12.12
CA ASP A 61 4.17 2.29 13.17
C ASP A 61 3.16 1.76 14.20
N LYS A 62 2.18 2.59 14.57
CA LYS A 62 1.10 2.23 15.50
C LYS A 62 0.11 1.24 14.90
N ASN A 63 0.02 1.17 13.58
CA ASN A 63 -0.93 0.34 12.84
C ASN A 63 -0.21 -0.73 12.00
N SER A 64 0.96 -1.17 12.46
CA SER A 64 1.84 -2.11 11.75
C SER A 64 1.19 -3.47 11.44
N LYS A 65 0.10 -3.83 12.13
CA LYS A 65 -0.71 -5.03 11.86
C LYS A 65 -1.25 -5.09 10.42
N MET A 66 -1.39 -3.95 9.74
CA MET A 66 -1.84 -3.95 8.34
C MET A 66 -0.80 -4.55 7.39
N PHE A 67 0.49 -4.52 7.75
CA PHE A 67 1.55 -5.02 6.89
C PHE A 67 1.67 -6.53 6.96
N GLN A 68 1.57 -7.15 5.80
CA GLN A 68 1.70 -8.59 5.63
C GLN A 68 3.11 -8.91 5.12
N PRO A 69 3.80 -9.88 5.72
CA PRO A 69 5.07 -10.36 5.20
C PRO A 69 4.85 -10.99 3.83
N LEU A 70 5.87 -10.94 3.00
CA LEU A 70 5.84 -11.63 1.72
C LEU A 70 6.02 -13.13 1.91
N ASP A 71 5.05 -13.91 1.45
CA ASP A 71 5.20 -15.35 1.35
C ASP A 71 5.63 -15.78 -0.06
N ASP A 72 6.01 -17.05 -0.20
CA ASP A 72 6.48 -17.63 -1.46
C ASP A 72 5.41 -17.55 -2.57
N GLU A 73 4.12 -17.53 -2.21
CA GLU A 73 3.01 -17.42 -3.16
C GLU A 73 2.93 -16.01 -3.73
N VAL A 74 3.00 -14.97 -2.88
CA VAL A 74 3.07 -13.57 -3.31
C VAL A 74 4.30 -13.37 -4.21
N GLN A 75 5.48 -13.88 -3.84
CA GLN A 75 6.70 -13.77 -4.65
C GLN A 75 6.54 -14.42 -6.04
N THR A 76 5.83 -15.54 -6.12
CA THR A 76 5.54 -16.21 -7.40
C THR A 76 4.61 -15.35 -8.26
N ILE A 77 3.54 -14.80 -7.67
CA ILE A 77 2.58 -13.92 -8.37
C ILE A 77 3.29 -12.63 -8.85
N VAL A 78 4.13 -12.02 -8.01
CA VAL A 78 4.94 -10.86 -8.38
C VAL A 78 5.80 -11.18 -9.60
N SER A 79 6.49 -12.33 -9.60
CA SER A 79 7.33 -12.76 -10.72
C SER A 79 6.53 -12.90 -12.02
N GLU A 80 5.30 -13.44 -11.95
CA GLU A 80 4.41 -13.50 -13.11
C GLU A 80 3.95 -12.12 -13.59
N ILE A 81 3.59 -11.23 -12.65
CA ILE A 81 3.17 -9.85 -12.94
C ILE A 81 4.30 -9.13 -13.66
N LEU A 82 5.53 -9.20 -13.14
CA LEU A 82 6.70 -8.54 -13.73
C LEU A 82 7.08 -9.12 -15.09
N THR A 83 6.86 -10.42 -15.30
CA THR A 83 7.07 -11.05 -16.62
C THR A 83 6.06 -10.54 -17.65
N LYS A 84 4.79 -10.37 -17.26
CA LYS A 84 3.70 -9.90 -18.14
C LYS A 84 3.71 -8.38 -18.31
N HIS A 85 4.15 -7.65 -17.30
CA HIS A 85 4.13 -6.20 -17.20
C HIS A 85 5.49 -5.68 -16.69
N PRO A 86 6.56 -5.83 -17.49
CA PRO A 86 7.91 -5.45 -17.08
C PRO A 86 8.06 -3.95 -16.81
N THR A 87 7.15 -3.12 -17.33
CA THR A 87 7.12 -1.67 -17.12
C THR A 87 6.57 -1.26 -15.75
N LEU A 88 6.06 -2.20 -14.94
CA LEU A 88 5.64 -1.91 -13.55
C LEU A 88 6.82 -1.64 -12.63
N ILE A 89 8.02 -2.10 -13.00
CA ILE A 89 9.26 -1.67 -12.36
C ILE A 89 9.94 -0.70 -13.30
N ASP A 90 9.88 0.58 -12.95
CA ASP A 90 10.74 1.57 -13.59
C ASP A 90 12.09 1.56 -12.86
N PHE A 91 13.09 0.89 -13.43
CA PHE A 91 14.46 0.85 -12.89
C PHE A 91 15.09 2.24 -12.76
N ASN A 92 14.52 3.27 -13.40
CA ASN A 92 14.95 4.67 -13.26
C ASN A 92 14.23 5.42 -12.12
N ARG A 93 13.16 4.85 -11.54
CA ARG A 93 12.46 5.43 -10.38
C ARG A 93 12.85 4.67 -9.12
N THR A 94 13.40 5.40 -8.15
CA THR A 94 13.85 4.86 -6.86
C THR A 94 12.71 4.53 -5.89
N SER A 95 11.43 4.67 -6.30
CA SER A 95 10.29 4.82 -5.37
C SER A 95 8.97 4.10 -5.70
N ASN A 96 8.88 3.25 -6.75
CA ASN A 96 7.66 2.48 -7.07
C ASN A 96 7.97 0.97 -7.07
N GLN A 97 8.53 0.47 -5.97
CA GLN A 97 8.81 -0.97 -5.88
C GLN A 97 7.67 -1.73 -5.22
N ALA A 98 6.77 -1.05 -4.49
CA ALA A 98 5.66 -1.67 -3.81
C ALA A 98 4.51 -2.12 -4.73
N ASP A 99 4.26 -1.47 -5.87
CA ASP A 99 3.07 -1.70 -6.70
C ASP A 99 2.88 -3.19 -7.11
N PRO A 100 3.92 -3.90 -7.60
CA PRO A 100 3.79 -5.31 -7.94
C PRO A 100 3.37 -6.17 -6.73
N PHE A 101 3.86 -5.84 -5.54
CA PHE A 101 3.53 -6.55 -4.30
C PHE A 101 2.12 -6.23 -3.82
N VAL A 102 1.67 -4.99 -3.97
CA VAL A 102 0.29 -4.58 -3.64
C VAL A 102 -0.70 -5.35 -4.53
N ILE A 103 -0.43 -5.44 -5.84
CA ILE A 103 -1.25 -6.20 -6.78
C ILE A 103 -1.24 -7.69 -6.43
N ALA A 104 -0.05 -8.26 -6.17
CA ALA A 104 0.09 -9.68 -5.86
C ALA A 104 -0.64 -10.06 -4.56
N LEU A 105 -0.49 -9.26 -3.50
CA LEU A 105 -1.17 -9.48 -2.23
C LEU A 105 -2.69 -9.36 -2.37
N ALA A 106 -3.16 -8.38 -3.14
CA ALA A 106 -4.59 -8.24 -3.44
C ALA A 106 -5.13 -9.47 -4.18
N LEU A 107 -4.41 -9.97 -5.19
CA LEU A 107 -4.79 -11.18 -5.93
C LEU A 107 -4.84 -12.41 -5.02
N GLN A 108 -3.81 -12.63 -4.22
CA GLN A 108 -3.73 -13.75 -3.27
C GLN A 108 -4.92 -13.74 -2.29
N ARG A 109 -5.26 -12.55 -1.78
CA ARG A 109 -6.31 -12.38 -0.77
C ARG A 109 -7.71 -12.17 -1.36
N ASN A 110 -7.85 -12.23 -2.69
CA ASN A 110 -9.09 -11.89 -3.40
C ASN A 110 -9.65 -10.53 -2.94
N GLY A 111 -8.75 -9.55 -2.81
CA GLY A 111 -8.99 -8.20 -2.35
C GLY A 111 -9.03 -7.17 -3.47
N ILE A 112 -9.34 -5.94 -3.10
CA ILE A 112 -9.39 -4.78 -3.99
C ILE A 112 -8.17 -3.89 -3.73
N VAL A 113 -7.45 -3.53 -4.77
CA VAL A 113 -6.36 -2.54 -4.69
C VAL A 113 -6.93 -1.15 -4.49
N VAL A 114 -6.41 -0.42 -3.50
CA VAL A 114 -6.73 0.98 -3.22
C VAL A 114 -5.50 1.82 -3.54
N THR A 115 -5.54 2.54 -4.66
CA THR A 115 -4.45 3.40 -5.16
C THR A 115 -4.97 4.81 -5.47
N GLU A 116 -4.12 5.81 -5.28
CA GLU A 116 -4.33 7.21 -5.72
C GLU A 116 -3.39 7.56 -6.90
N GLU A 117 -2.70 6.57 -7.46
CA GLU A 117 -1.89 6.76 -8.65
C GLU A 117 -2.76 7.16 -9.85
N LYS A 118 -2.33 8.22 -10.54
CA LYS A 118 -2.98 8.70 -11.74
C LYS A 118 -2.29 8.12 -12.95
N TRP A 119 -3.07 7.81 -13.97
CA TRP A 119 -2.52 7.42 -15.26
C TRP A 119 -1.63 8.55 -15.81
N THR A 120 -0.32 8.36 -15.75
CA THR A 120 0.67 9.24 -16.39
C THR A 120 0.99 8.66 -17.75
N ASN A 121 0.50 9.33 -18.80
CA ASN A 121 0.90 9.04 -20.17
C ASN A 121 2.37 9.49 -20.33
N SER A 122 3.32 8.55 -20.33
CA SER A 122 4.73 8.80 -20.63
C SER A 122 5.11 8.09 -21.92
#